data_AF-A0A2G3PSJ7-F1
#
_entry.id   AF-A0A2G3PSJ7-F1
#
_cell.length_a   1.000
_cell.length_b   1.000
_cell.length_c   1.000
_cell.angle_alpha   90.00
_cell.angle_beta   90.00
_cell.angle_gamma   90.00
#
_symmetry.space_group_name_H-M   'P 1'
#
loop_
_entity.id
_entity.type
_entity.pdbx_description
1 polymer ?
#
loop_
_entity_poly.entity_id
_entity_poly.type
_entity_poly.pdbx_seq_one_letter_code
_entity_poly.pdbx_strand_id
1 'polypeptide(L)'
;MSEEVSATARQIAHFAGEHPDYDAIAFDNDGKIIDWQQNDTWANGSHQGERIYVVEGGTTTPQAVQDVLDQTGAQRDSASDVTT
;
A
#
# COMPACT_ATOMS: atom_id res chain seq x y z
N MET A 1 -14.01 -14.33 11.44
CA MET A 1 -13.35 -13.52 12.49
C MET A 1 -13.30 -12.11 11.95
N SER A 2 -13.66 -11.10 12.72
CA SER A 2 -13.44 -9.72 12.28
C SER A 2 -11.94 -9.50 12.32
N GLU A 3 -11.27 -9.57 11.16
CA GLU A 3 -9.86 -9.26 11.06
C GLU A 3 -9.66 -7.82 11.55
N GLU A 4 -8.97 -7.69 12.67
CA GLU A 4 -8.71 -6.39 13.26
C GLU A 4 -7.79 -5.62 12.32
N VAL A 5 -8.24 -4.45 11.87
CA VAL A 5 -7.44 -3.58 11.01
C VAL A 5 -6.13 -3.25 11.71
N SER A 6 -5.01 -3.59 11.06
CA SER A 6 -3.66 -3.43 11.58
C SER A 6 -3.30 -1.95 11.83
N ALA A 7 -2.34 -1.72 12.73
CA ALA A 7 -1.82 -0.37 12.97
C ALA A 7 -1.23 0.23 11.68
N THR A 8 -0.58 -0.59 10.86
CA THR A 8 -0.03 -0.23 9.55
C THR A 8 -1.10 0.28 8.59
N ALA A 9 -2.21 -0.45 8.46
CA ALA A 9 -3.32 -0.05 7.61
C ALA A 9 -3.95 1.29 8.06
N ARG A 10 -4.06 1.51 9.37
CA ARG A 10 -4.55 2.78 9.94
C ARG A 10 -3.60 3.95 9.64
N GLN A 11 -2.29 3.73 9.74
CA GLN A 11 -1.29 4.76 9.47
C GLN A 11 -1.28 5.18 7.99
N ILE A 12 -1.32 4.22 7.07
CA ILE A 12 -1.36 4.48 5.63
C ILE A 12 -2.67 5.22 5.26
N ALA A 13 -3.81 4.76 5.77
CA ALA A 13 -5.10 5.42 5.51
C ALA A 13 -5.16 6.84 6.09
N HIS A 14 -4.58 7.06 7.28
CA HIS A 14 -4.49 8.39 7.87
C HIS A 14 -3.65 9.33 7.00
N PHE A 15 -2.46 8.87 6.57
CA PHE A 15 -1.60 9.64 5.67
C PHE A 15 -2.28 9.94 4.33
N ALA A 16 -2.95 8.94 3.71
CA ALA A 16 -3.71 9.14 2.48
C ALA A 16 -4.82 10.20 2.65
N GLY A 17 -5.49 10.19 3.80
CA GLY A 17 -6.52 11.17 4.14
C GLY A 17 -5.99 12.59 4.36
N GLU A 18 -4.75 12.75 4.82
CA GLU A 18 -4.09 14.07 4.93
C GLU A 18 -3.63 14.64 3.58
N HIS A 19 -3.52 13.78 2.56
CA HIS A 19 -3.02 14.12 1.23
C HIS A 19 -4.05 13.78 0.13
N PRO A 20 -5.18 14.52 0.07
CA PRO A 20 -6.21 14.30 -0.95
C PRO A 20 -5.79 14.71 -2.36
N ASP A 21 -4.65 15.37 -2.50
CA ASP A 21 -4.03 15.79 -3.75
C ASP A 21 -3.12 14.72 -4.37
N TYR A 22 -2.92 13.59 -3.70
CA TYR A 22 -2.17 12.47 -4.25
C TYR A 22 -3.13 11.53 -4.99
N ASP A 23 -2.76 11.15 -6.20
CA ASP A 23 -3.50 10.18 -7.00
C ASP A 23 -3.26 8.77 -6.45
N ALA A 24 -2.03 8.50 -5.99
CA ALA A 24 -1.63 7.20 -5.47
C ALA A 24 -0.47 7.32 -4.46
N ILE A 25 -0.35 6.33 -3.58
CA ILE A 25 0.69 6.27 -2.55
C ILE A 25 1.29 4.87 -2.58
N ALA A 26 2.61 4.79 -2.72
CA ALA A 26 3.36 3.54 -2.72
C ALA A 26 4.02 3.31 -1.36
N PHE A 27 4.02 2.06 -0.93
CA PHE A 27 4.64 1.62 0.33
C PHE A 27 5.35 0.26 0.18
N ASP A 28 6.27 0.00 1.10
CA ASP A 28 7.03 -1.25 1.19
C ASP A 28 6.28 -2.33 2.00
N ASN A 29 6.96 -3.46 2.22
CA ASN A 29 6.43 -4.61 2.96
C ASN A 29 6.11 -4.34 4.43
N ASP A 30 6.79 -3.37 5.02
CA ASP A 30 6.62 -3.00 6.42
C ASP A 30 5.58 -1.89 6.57
N GLY A 31 5.01 -1.43 5.45
CA GLY A 31 4.01 -0.35 5.40
C GLY A 31 4.61 1.04 5.48
N LYS A 32 5.91 1.18 5.22
CA LYS A 32 6.56 2.48 5.12
C LYS A 32 6.26 3.08 3.75
N ILE A 33 5.83 4.34 3.73
CA ILE A 33 5.62 5.11 2.51
C ILE A 33 6.96 5.35 1.82
N ILE A 34 7.05 5.01 0.53
CA ILE A 34 8.27 5.11 -0.27
C ILE A 34 8.14 6.06 -1.46
N ASP A 35 6.91 6.32 -1.93
CA ASP A 35 6.65 7.25 -3.03
C ASP A 35 5.17 7.66 -3.07
N TRP A 36 4.85 8.71 -3.80
CA TRP A 36 3.47 9.11 -4.10
C TRP A 36 3.37 9.68 -5.51
N GLN A 37 2.18 9.61 -6.07
CA GLN A 37 1.85 10.08 -7.40
C GLN A 37 0.99 11.35 -7.28
N GLN A 38 1.31 12.34 -8.09
CA GLN A 38 0.53 13.57 -8.23
C GLN A 38 0.52 13.99 -9.70
N ASN A 39 -0.66 14.27 -10.24
CA ASN A 39 -0.88 14.56 -11.66
C ASN A 39 -0.27 13.48 -12.56
N ASP A 40 -0.59 12.22 -12.28
CA ASP A 40 -0.08 11.03 -12.98
C ASP A 40 1.45 10.84 -12.92
N THR A 41 2.17 11.66 -12.14
CA THR A 41 3.63 11.64 -12.05
C THR A 41 4.09 11.21 -10.66
N TRP A 42 4.99 10.23 -10.58
CA TRP A 42 5.62 9.83 -9.33
C TRP A 42 6.62 10.87 -8.86
N ALA A 43 6.51 11.31 -7.61
CA ALA A 43 7.35 12.36 -7.03
C ALA A 43 8.84 12.00 -7.09
N ASN A 44 9.20 10.75 -6.77
CA ASN A 44 10.59 10.27 -6.85
C ASN A 44 10.86 9.44 -8.12
N GLY A 45 10.02 9.61 -9.14
CA GLY A 45 10.31 9.20 -10.51
C GLY A 45 10.18 7.72 -10.81
N SER A 46 9.87 6.84 -9.85
CA SER A 46 10.07 5.43 -10.16
C SER A 46 10.95 4.60 -9.24
N HIS A 47 10.72 4.39 -7.95
CA HIS A 47 11.41 3.27 -7.27
C HIS A 47 10.91 1.90 -7.80
N GLN A 48 11.00 1.67 -9.12
CA GLN A 48 10.48 0.56 -9.94
C GLN A 48 10.98 -0.84 -9.50
N GLY A 49 11.74 -0.95 -8.41
CA GLY A 49 12.25 -2.22 -7.89
C GLY A 49 11.85 -2.52 -6.45
N GLU A 50 11.42 -1.53 -5.66
CA GLU A 50 11.15 -1.67 -4.22
C GLU A 50 9.71 -1.32 -3.85
N ARG A 51 8.88 -1.07 -4.87
CA ARG A 51 7.44 -0.89 -4.72
C ARG A 51 6.77 -2.22 -4.57
N ILE A 52 6.06 -2.36 -3.47
CA ILE A 52 5.39 -3.62 -3.17
C ILE A 52 3.88 -3.42 -3.23
N TYR A 53 3.39 -2.27 -2.78
CA TYR A 53 1.97 -1.96 -2.76
C TYR A 53 1.67 -0.51 -3.14
N VAL A 54 0.49 -0.28 -3.71
CA VAL A 54 -0.04 1.03 -4.07
C VAL A 54 -1.48 1.14 -3.60
N VAL A 55 -1.82 2.23 -2.93
CA VAL A 55 -3.20 2.61 -2.58
C VAL A 55 -3.55 3.92 -3.27
N GLU A 56 -4.82 4.12 -3.59
CA GLU A 56 -5.31 5.42 -4.06
C GLU A 56 -5.15 6.46 -2.95
N GLY A 57 -4.69 7.66 -3.32
CA GLY A 57 -4.63 8.79 -2.39
C GLY A 57 -6.02 9.39 -2.15
N GLY A 58 -6.16 10.18 -1.08
CA GLY A 58 -7.45 10.71 -0.66
C GLY A 58 -8.21 9.82 0.33
N THR A 59 -9.52 9.63 0.11
CA THR A 59 -10.41 8.99 1.11
C THR A 59 -10.35 7.47 1.09
N THR A 60 -9.17 6.92 1.31
CA THR A 60 -8.97 5.48 1.54
C THR A 60 -9.28 5.14 3.01
N THR A 61 -10.11 4.11 3.24
CA THR A 61 -10.41 3.63 4.59
C THR A 61 -9.32 2.68 5.10
N PRO A 62 -9.09 2.59 6.42
CA PRO A 62 -8.16 1.61 6.98
C PRO A 62 -8.47 0.16 6.56
N GLN A 63 -9.75 -0.19 6.38
CA GLN A 63 -10.16 -1.50 5.87
C GLN A 63 -9.70 -1.72 4.42
N ALA A 64 -9.87 -0.73 3.54
CA ALA A 64 -9.41 -0.87 2.15
C ALA A 64 -7.90 -1.05 2.06
N VAL A 65 -7.11 -0.39 2.93
CA VAL A 65 -5.67 -0.64 3.03
C VAL A 65 -5.38 -2.05 3.55
N GLN A 66 -6.12 -2.49 4.56
CA GLN A 66 -5.96 -3.83 5.12
C GLN A 66 -6.23 -4.90 4.06
N ASP A 67 -7.26 -4.74 3.24
CA ASP A 67 -7.57 -5.66 2.13
C ASP A 67 -6.40 -5.74 1.12
N VAL A 68 -5.75 -4.61 0.80
CA VAL A 68 -4.56 -4.57 -0.07
C VAL A 68 -3.37 -5.30 0.57
N LEU A 69 -3.15 -5.11 1.87
CA LEU A 69 -2.09 -5.80 2.62
C LEU A 69 -2.34 -7.32 2.64
N ASP A 70 -3.57 -7.74 2.94
CA ASP A 70 -3.94 -9.15 3.08
C ASP A 70 -3.94 -9.88 1.74
N GLN A 71 -4.49 -9.26 0.69
CA GLN A 71 -4.50 -9.82 -0.66
C GLN A 71 -3.08 -10.09 -1.16
N THR A 72 -2.13 -9.24 -0.77
CA THR A 72 -0.75 -9.38 -1.25
C THR A 72 0.13 -10.23 -0.34
N GLY A 73 -0.15 -10.28 0.97
CA GLY A 73 0.41 -11.29 1.87
C GLY A 73 0.04 -12.71 1.39
N ALA A 74 -1.24 -12.94 1.05
CA ALA A 74 -1.72 -14.21 0.51
C ALA A 74 -1.04 -14.59 -0.82
N GLN A 75 -0.75 -13.60 -1.68
CA GLN A 75 -0.06 -13.84 -2.96
C GLN A 75 1.42 -14.21 -2.78
N ARG A 76 2.09 -13.73 -1.72
CA ARG A 76 3.48 -14.10 -1.38
C ARG A 76 3.58 -15.49 -0.74
N ASP A 77 2.64 -15.85 0.11
CA ASP A 77 2.56 -17.20 0.70
C ASP A 77 2.27 -18.24 -0.39
N SER A 78 1.48 -17.87 -1.40
CA SER A 78 1.19 -18.71 -2.58
C SER A 78 2.36 -18.80 -3.58
N ALA A 79 3.26 -17.82 -3.60
CA ALA A 79 4.43 -17.80 -4.48
C ALA A 79 5.66 -18.52 -3.89
N SER A 80 5.54 -19.02 -2.66
CA SER A 80 6.59 -19.77 -1.95
C SER A 80 6.45 -21.29 -2.16
N ASP A 81 6.15 -21.74 -3.39
CA ASP A 81 6.22 -23.16 -3.76
C ASP A 81 6.65 -23.31 -5.23
N VAL A 82 7.87 -22.87 -5.54
CA VAL A 82 8.62 -23.40 -6.69
C VAL A 82 9.97 -23.87 -6.16
N THR A 83 9.96 -25.10 -5.64
CA THR A 83 11.15 -25.94 -5.58
C THR A 83 11.14 -26.79 -6.85
N THR A 84 12.13 -26.64 -7.73
CA THR A 84 12.76 -27.73 -8.52
C THR A 84 14.01 -27.18 -9.21
#